data_AF-A0A1B4XZG3-F1
#
_entry.id   AF-A0A1B4XZG3-F1
#
_cell.length_a   1.000
_cell.length_b   1.000
_cell.length_c   1.000
_cell.angle_alpha   90.00
_cell.angle_beta   90.00
_cell.angle_gamma   90.00
#
_symmetry.space_group_name_H-M   'P 1'
#
loop_
_entity.id
_entity.type
_entity.pdbx_description
1 polymer ?
#
loop_
_entity_poly.entity_id
_entity_poly.type
_entity_poly.pdbx_seq_one_letter_code
_entity_poly.pdbx_strand_id
1 'polypeptide(L)'
;MSFLTTAPEFVNAAASDLASIGTAVSQANAAALAPTTGVLAAGADEVSAAITALFGAHAQTYQALSAQAATFHAQFAQLMAASAGRYATAEAAAASPLQTLEQQLLGVINAPTNALLGRPLIGNGADGAPGADGQAGGLLIGNGGAGGGGTAAHPAGGNGDAAGLFGNGGAGGPAKPSSNQAAGGNGGAGGLLFGNGGAGGTGGSGLGGVGGNGTGTTTTGGTGGIGGHGGFFNGNGGTGGAGGFGPTGGAGGAGGAGGTLSGSGEDGGIGGYGAGGDGGGARGAGGDAGLLIGDSGAGGSGGPNGGTDPGGTGGNGGRAALLIGFGGNGGNGGVGTATTGTGGQGGDGGQLIGVPGNPGLP
;
A
#
# COMPACT_ATOMS: atom_id res chain seq x y z
N MET A 1 -2.29 37.38 14.32
CA MET A 1 -1.20 36.39 14.46
C MET A 1 -0.66 36.13 13.07
N SER A 2 0.59 36.49 12.80
CA SER A 2 1.25 36.21 11.52
C SER A 2 1.81 34.79 11.57
N PHE A 3 1.35 33.90 10.69
CA PHE A 3 1.97 32.58 10.54
C PHE A 3 3.23 32.75 9.70
N LEU A 4 4.38 32.33 10.25
CA LEU A 4 5.64 32.26 9.51
C LEU A 4 5.68 30.88 8.85
N THR A 5 5.47 30.83 7.53
CA THR A 5 5.65 29.60 6.74
C THR A 5 7.08 29.60 6.22
N THR A 6 7.91 28.70 6.72
CA THR A 6 9.23 28.41 6.14
C THR A 6 9.13 27.17 5.26
N ALA A 7 9.91 27.12 4.19
CA ALA A 7 10.02 25.93 3.34
C ALA A 7 11.50 25.49 3.31
N PRO A 8 11.95 24.75 4.35
CA PRO A 8 13.35 24.35 4.52
C PRO A 8 13.93 23.62 3.31
N GLU A 9 13.10 22.91 2.55
CA GLU A 9 13.45 22.20 1.34
C GLU A 9 13.97 23.12 0.22
N PHE A 10 13.36 24.30 0.03
CA PHE A 10 13.82 25.26 -0.98
C PHE A 10 15.12 25.96 -0.53
N VAL A 11 15.29 26.20 0.77
CA VAL A 11 16.53 26.78 1.32
C VAL A 11 17.69 25.81 1.18
N ASN A 12 17.44 24.51 1.37
CA ASN A 12 18.47 23.47 1.22
C ASN A 12 18.86 23.26 -0.25
N ALA A 13 17.89 23.28 -1.17
CA ALA A 13 18.16 23.27 -2.61
C ALA A 13 19.02 24.47 -3.03
N ALA A 14 18.64 25.68 -2.60
CA ALA A 14 19.41 26.90 -2.87
C ALA A 14 20.84 26.85 -2.29
N ALA A 15 21.03 26.26 -1.10
CA ALA A 15 22.36 26.06 -0.53
C ALA A 15 23.24 25.12 -1.37
N SER A 16 22.65 24.07 -1.95
CA SER A 16 23.33 23.14 -2.87
C SER A 16 23.70 23.80 -4.21
N ASP A 17 22.79 24.61 -4.77
CA ASP A 17 23.05 25.38 -5.98
C ASP A 17 24.18 26.39 -5.76
N LEU A 18 24.16 27.10 -4.63
CA LEU A 18 25.23 28.00 -4.24
C LEU A 18 26.56 27.26 -4.10
N ALA A 19 26.60 26.11 -3.44
CA ALA A 19 27.83 25.31 -3.35
C ALA A 19 28.37 24.94 -4.74
N SER A 20 27.49 24.53 -5.66
CA SER A 20 27.84 24.19 -7.04
C SER A 20 28.40 25.38 -7.82
N ILE A 21 27.78 26.56 -7.69
CA ILE A 21 28.28 27.82 -8.27
C ILE A 21 29.67 28.14 -7.70
N GLY A 22 29.86 28.01 -6.39
CA GLY A 22 31.14 28.26 -5.74
C GLY A 22 32.25 27.36 -6.26
N THR A 23 31.95 26.07 -6.48
CA THR A 23 32.87 25.12 -7.11
C THR A 23 33.19 25.51 -8.55
N ALA A 24 32.18 25.84 -9.37
CA ALA A 24 32.37 26.22 -10.76
C ALA A 24 33.25 27.49 -10.90
N VAL A 25 32.98 28.51 -10.07
CA VAL A 25 33.77 29.75 -10.06
C VAL A 25 35.22 29.49 -9.61
N SER A 26 35.42 28.65 -8.59
CA SER A 26 36.76 28.30 -8.11
C SER A 26 37.56 27.54 -9.19
N GLN A 27 36.91 26.62 -9.91
CA GLN A 27 37.53 25.90 -11.03
C GLN A 27 37.88 26.84 -12.20
N ALA A 28 36.98 27.77 -12.56
CA ALA A 28 37.24 28.76 -13.59
C ALA A 28 38.42 29.67 -13.22
N ASN A 29 38.48 30.14 -11.97
CA ASN A 29 39.59 30.94 -11.47
C ASN A 29 40.92 30.16 -11.50
N ALA A 30 40.92 28.88 -11.13
CA ALA A 30 42.10 28.03 -11.21
C ALA A 30 42.57 27.82 -12.66
N ALA A 31 41.64 27.58 -13.60
CA ALA A 31 41.96 27.43 -15.02
C ALA A 31 42.52 28.71 -15.64
N ALA A 32 42.05 29.88 -15.19
CA ALA A 32 42.52 31.18 -15.66
C ALA A 32 43.90 31.58 -15.11
N LEU A 33 44.42 30.91 -14.07
CA LEU A 33 45.68 31.30 -13.41
C LEU A 33 46.88 31.31 -14.36
N ALA A 34 47.14 30.18 -15.04
CA ALA A 34 48.28 30.04 -15.93
C ALA A 34 48.24 31.01 -17.14
N PRO A 35 47.13 31.15 -17.91
CA PRO A 35 47.09 32.05 -19.05
C PRO A 35 47.15 33.53 -18.67
N THR A 36 46.69 33.93 -17.47
CA THR A 36 46.71 35.33 -17.04
C THR A 36 48.04 35.77 -16.39
N THR A 37 48.77 34.83 -15.79
CA THR A 37 50.10 35.09 -15.21
C THR A 37 51.25 34.87 -16.19
N GLY A 38 51.04 34.05 -17.23
CA GLY A 38 52.03 33.69 -18.25
C GLY A 38 52.04 34.56 -19.51
N VAL A 39 51.48 35.78 -19.46
CA VAL A 39 51.46 36.70 -20.61
C VAL A 39 52.88 37.08 -21.00
N LEU A 40 53.27 36.87 -22.26
CA LEU A 40 54.60 37.24 -22.76
C LEU A 40 54.63 38.70 -23.19
N ALA A 41 55.80 39.35 -23.04
CA ALA A 41 56.03 40.69 -23.55
C ALA A 41 55.91 40.71 -25.08
N ALA A 42 55.19 41.69 -25.62
CA ALA A 42 54.94 41.81 -27.07
C ALA A 42 56.21 42.18 -27.86
N GLY A 43 57.18 42.83 -27.20
CA GLY A 43 58.49 43.20 -27.73
C GLY A 43 59.57 43.11 -26.65
N ALA A 44 60.83 43.25 -27.06
CA ALA A 44 61.99 43.24 -26.16
C ALA A 44 62.23 44.58 -25.45
N ASP A 45 61.30 45.53 -25.59
CA ASP A 45 61.39 46.86 -24.98
C ASP A 45 60.87 46.88 -23.54
N GLU A 46 61.33 47.88 -22.79
CA GLU A 46 61.01 48.06 -21.38
C GLU A 46 59.52 48.35 -21.14
N VAL A 47 58.81 48.95 -22.12
CA VAL A 47 57.37 49.25 -22.00
C VAL A 47 56.57 47.95 -22.11
N SER A 48 56.89 47.09 -23.07
CA SER A 48 56.30 45.74 -23.18
C SER A 48 56.56 44.90 -21.93
N ALA A 49 57.77 44.94 -21.38
CA ALA A 49 58.11 44.24 -20.14
C ALA A 49 57.33 44.77 -18.92
N ALA A 50 57.19 46.10 -18.80
CA ALA A 50 56.43 46.73 -17.72
C ALA A 50 54.92 46.43 -17.80
N ILE A 51 54.35 46.40 -19.01
CA ILE A 51 52.94 46.04 -19.22
C ILE A 51 52.68 44.57 -18.82
N THR A 52 53.55 43.65 -19.23
CA THR A 52 53.49 42.25 -18.79
C THR A 52 53.57 42.11 -17.26
N ALA A 53 54.50 42.83 -16.62
CA ALA A 53 54.63 42.83 -15.17
C ALA A 53 53.37 43.34 -14.45
N LEU A 54 52.73 44.38 -14.99
CA LEU A 54 51.46 44.90 -14.48
C LEU A 54 50.33 43.85 -14.56
N PHE A 55 50.18 43.18 -15.71
CA PHE A 55 49.18 42.12 -15.86
C PHE A 55 49.43 40.92 -14.94
N GLY A 56 50.68 40.51 -14.78
CA GLY A 56 51.07 39.45 -13.85
C GLY A 56 50.75 39.80 -12.38
N ALA A 57 51.06 41.02 -11.96
CA ALA A 57 50.76 41.51 -10.60
C ALA A 57 49.23 41.63 -10.36
N HIS A 58 48.48 42.09 -11.37
CA HIS A 58 47.03 42.17 -11.29
C HIS A 58 46.39 40.77 -11.18
N ALA A 59 46.84 39.82 -11.99
CA ALA A 59 46.37 38.43 -11.95
C ALA A 59 46.64 37.78 -10.58
N GLN A 60 47.82 37.97 -9.99
CA GLN A 60 48.15 37.50 -8.64
C GLN A 60 47.21 38.07 -7.58
N THR A 61 46.93 39.38 -7.66
CA THR A 61 46.01 40.06 -6.72
C THR A 61 44.57 39.55 -6.88
N TYR A 62 44.13 39.37 -8.13
CA TYR A 62 42.81 38.80 -8.44
C TYR A 62 42.66 37.39 -7.88
N GLN A 63 43.69 36.55 -7.97
CA GLN A 63 43.69 35.18 -7.44
C GLN A 63 43.60 35.15 -5.91
N ALA A 64 44.34 36.02 -5.22
CA ALA A 64 44.25 36.16 -3.77
C ALA A 64 42.84 36.60 -3.32
N LEU A 65 42.25 37.58 -4.01
CA LEU A 65 40.88 38.03 -3.74
C LEU A 65 39.84 36.94 -4.03
N SER A 66 40.02 36.19 -5.12
CA SER A 66 39.13 35.09 -5.51
C SER A 66 39.12 33.95 -4.48
N ALA A 67 40.27 33.64 -3.88
CA ALA A 67 40.36 32.66 -2.79
C ALA A 67 39.62 33.13 -1.52
N GLN A 68 39.72 34.43 -1.19
CA GLN A 68 38.97 35.02 -0.07
C GLN A 68 37.46 35.00 -0.33
N ALA A 69 37.03 35.34 -1.55
CA ALA A 69 35.63 35.27 -1.96
C ALA A 69 35.09 33.83 -1.93
N ALA A 70 35.86 32.84 -2.37
CA ALA A 70 35.48 31.42 -2.30
C ALA A 70 35.27 30.96 -0.85
N THR A 71 36.10 31.40 0.08
CA THR A 71 35.96 31.09 1.51
C THR A 71 34.69 31.70 2.10
N PHE A 72 34.42 32.98 1.79
CA PHE A 72 33.18 33.65 2.21
C PHE A 72 31.93 32.94 1.64
N HIS A 73 31.97 32.59 0.35
CA HIS A 73 30.87 31.90 -0.33
C HIS A 73 30.58 30.53 0.29
N ALA A 74 31.63 29.76 0.61
CA ALA A 74 31.48 28.48 1.29
C ALA A 74 30.84 28.63 2.68
N GLN A 75 31.25 29.63 3.46
CA GLN A 75 30.65 29.92 4.76
C GLN A 75 29.18 30.35 4.64
N PHE A 76 28.84 31.15 3.63
CA PHE A 76 27.46 31.55 3.36
C PHE A 76 26.56 30.36 3.01
N ALA A 77 26.99 29.48 2.10
CA ALA A 77 26.25 28.28 1.75
C ALA A 77 26.07 27.33 2.95
N GLN A 78 27.11 27.19 3.79
CA GLN A 78 27.06 26.38 5.01
C GLN A 78 26.09 26.96 6.05
N LEU A 79 26.08 28.29 6.23
CA LEU A 79 25.16 28.96 7.15
C LEU A 79 23.70 28.83 6.68
N MET A 80 23.45 28.94 5.38
CA MET A 80 22.13 28.72 4.78
C MET A 80 21.63 27.30 5.06
N ALA A 81 22.45 26.27 4.80
CA ALA A 81 22.10 24.88 5.10
C ALA A 81 21.84 24.65 6.60
N ALA A 82 22.67 25.22 7.48
CA ALA A 82 22.48 25.13 8.93
C ALA A 82 21.20 25.82 9.40
N SER A 83 20.83 26.94 8.79
CA SER A 83 19.58 27.66 9.10
C SER A 83 18.34 26.85 8.71
N ALA A 84 18.34 26.21 7.53
CA ALA A 84 17.26 25.32 7.09
C ALA A 84 17.06 24.16 8.08
N GLY A 85 18.15 23.55 8.55
CA GLY A 85 18.10 22.51 9.58
C GLY A 85 17.49 23.00 10.90
N ARG A 86 17.80 24.23 11.34
CA ARG A 86 17.22 24.83 12.55
C ARG A 86 15.71 25.03 12.42
N TYR A 87 15.22 25.53 11.29
CA TYR A 87 13.79 25.68 11.04
C TYR A 87 13.05 24.34 11.04
N ALA A 88 13.59 23.32 10.35
CA ALA A 88 13.01 21.98 10.35
C ALA A 88 12.94 21.36 11.77
N THR A 89 13.99 21.52 12.58
CA THR A 89 13.98 21.02 13.97
C THR A 89 13.02 21.80 14.88
N ALA A 90 12.81 23.09 14.63
CA ALA A 90 11.86 23.90 15.38
C ALA A 90 10.41 23.49 15.08
N GLU A 91 10.09 23.20 13.82
CA GLU A 91 8.78 22.68 13.42
C GLU A 91 8.52 21.30 14.05
N ALA A 92 9.49 20.40 14.01
CA ALA A 92 9.38 19.08 14.65
C ALA A 92 9.18 19.19 16.18
N ALA A 93 9.90 20.11 16.85
CA ALA A 93 9.75 20.36 18.28
C ALA A 93 8.42 21.03 18.65
N ALA A 94 7.80 21.77 17.73
CA ALA A 94 6.48 22.37 17.93
C ALA A 94 5.32 21.37 17.73
N ALA A 95 5.54 20.31 16.95
CA ALA A 95 4.53 19.27 16.72
C ALA A 95 4.43 18.26 17.88
N SER A 96 5.54 17.97 18.57
CA SER A 96 5.59 16.93 19.62
C SER A 96 4.71 17.21 20.86
N PRO A 97 4.52 18.46 21.34
CA PRO A 97 3.61 18.74 22.45
C PRO A 97 2.15 18.51 22.06
N LEU A 98 1.78 18.78 20.80
CA LEU A 98 0.42 18.57 20.30
C LEU A 98 0.10 17.07 20.20
N GLN A 99 1.04 16.25 19.70
CA GLN A 99 0.89 14.80 19.65
C GLN A 99 0.77 14.19 21.05
N THR A 100 1.58 14.68 22.00
CA THR A 100 1.52 14.21 23.39
C THR A 100 0.20 14.59 24.05
N LEU A 101 -0.28 15.82 23.83
CA LEU A 101 -1.57 16.29 24.35
C LEU A 101 -2.74 15.49 23.76
N GLU A 102 -2.70 15.18 22.47
CA GLU A 102 -3.69 14.34 21.80
C GLU A 102 -3.76 12.95 22.43
N GLN A 103 -2.62 12.29 22.62
CA GLN A 103 -2.54 10.97 23.25
C GLN A 103 -3.05 10.98 24.70
N GLN A 104 -2.71 12.03 25.47
CA GLN A 104 -3.20 12.20 26.84
C GLN A 104 -4.71 12.38 26.87
N LEU A 105 -5.25 13.21 25.98
CA LEU A 105 -6.70 13.45 25.90
C LEU A 105 -7.45 12.19 25.50
N LEU A 106 -6.98 11.47 24.48
CA LEU A 106 -7.55 10.17 24.09
C LEU A 106 -7.46 9.15 25.24
N GLY A 107 -6.35 9.14 25.98
CA GLY A 107 -6.19 8.32 27.18
C GLY A 107 -7.26 8.62 28.24
N VAL A 108 -7.53 9.89 28.53
CA VAL A 108 -8.57 10.31 29.48
C VAL A 108 -9.97 9.94 28.98
N ILE A 109 -10.26 10.15 27.69
CA ILE A 109 -11.56 9.82 27.08
C ILE A 109 -11.81 8.30 27.09
N ASN A 110 -10.77 7.50 26.81
CA ASN A 110 -10.88 6.06 26.71
C ASN A 110 -10.79 5.34 28.06
N ALA A 111 -10.27 5.97 29.12
CA ALA A 111 -10.06 5.33 30.41
C ALA A 111 -11.34 4.68 30.98
N PRO A 112 -12.53 5.32 30.96
CA PRO A 112 -13.74 4.70 31.48
C PRO A 112 -14.16 3.45 30.70
N THR A 113 -14.15 3.48 29.37
CA THR A 113 -14.57 2.32 28.56
C THR A 113 -13.54 1.21 28.55
N ASN A 114 -12.24 1.54 28.62
CA ASN A 114 -11.20 0.54 28.83
C ASN A 114 -11.38 -0.17 30.18
N ALA A 115 -11.69 0.56 31.25
CA ALA A 115 -11.92 -0.04 32.57
C ALA A 115 -13.19 -0.89 32.63
N LEU A 116 -14.27 -0.49 31.95
CA LEU A 116 -15.57 -1.15 32.02
C LEU A 116 -15.76 -2.27 30.99
N LEU A 117 -15.19 -2.10 29.79
CA LEU A 117 -15.49 -2.92 28.60
C LEU A 117 -14.23 -3.51 27.95
N GLY A 118 -13.04 -3.20 28.47
CA GLY A 118 -11.76 -3.65 27.90
C GLY A 118 -11.48 -3.11 26.49
N ARG A 119 -12.21 -2.06 26.06
CA ARG A 119 -12.13 -1.49 24.72
C ARG A 119 -12.16 0.04 24.76
N PRO A 120 -11.36 0.72 23.92
CA PRO A 120 -11.40 2.17 23.83
C PRO A 120 -12.73 2.65 23.26
N LEU A 121 -13.15 3.86 23.62
CA LEU A 121 -14.32 4.50 23.02
C LEU A 121 -13.99 5.00 21.62
N ILE A 122 -12.81 5.60 21.48
CA ILE A 122 -12.28 6.16 20.23
C ILE A 122 -10.86 5.64 20.03
N GLY A 123 -10.58 5.13 18.84
CA GLY A 123 -9.24 4.70 18.44
C GLY A 123 -9.30 3.50 17.50
N ASN A 124 -8.31 3.37 16.64
CA ASN A 124 -8.21 2.20 15.78
C ASN A 124 -7.79 0.98 16.60
N GLY A 125 -8.19 -0.20 16.12
CA GLY A 125 -7.65 -1.46 16.57
C GLY A 125 -6.17 -1.58 16.21
N ALA A 126 -5.40 -2.20 17.09
CA ALA A 126 -4.01 -2.53 16.80
C ALA A 126 -3.94 -3.65 15.75
N ASP A 127 -2.99 -3.55 14.83
CA ASP A 127 -2.71 -4.62 13.89
C ASP A 127 -2.17 -5.85 14.61
N GLY A 128 -2.51 -7.03 14.10
CA GLY A 128 -2.06 -8.30 14.60
C GLY A 128 -0.56 -8.47 14.42
N ALA A 129 0.11 -8.98 15.45
CA ALA A 129 1.45 -9.52 15.30
C ALA A 129 1.44 -10.70 14.28
N PRO A 130 2.59 -11.11 13.73
CA PRO A 130 2.62 -12.20 12.75
C PRO A 130 1.86 -13.46 13.20
N GLY A 131 0.85 -13.87 12.42
CA GLY A 131 -0.04 -15.00 12.68
C GLY A 131 -1.15 -14.76 13.71
N ALA A 132 -1.29 -13.53 14.22
CA ALA A 132 -2.36 -13.15 15.14
C ALA A 132 -3.40 -12.29 14.43
N ASP A 133 -4.64 -12.34 14.90
CA ASP A 133 -5.71 -11.46 14.46
C ASP A 133 -5.40 -10.00 14.82
N GLY A 134 -6.01 -9.07 14.10
CA GLY A 134 -6.08 -7.67 14.51
C GLY A 134 -6.78 -7.51 15.85
N GLN A 135 -6.95 -6.27 16.28
CA GLN A 135 -7.83 -5.93 17.40
C GLN A 135 -9.02 -5.12 16.90
N ALA A 136 -10.16 -5.22 17.58
CA ALA A 136 -11.33 -4.42 17.26
C ALA A 136 -11.07 -2.92 17.40
N GLY A 137 -11.68 -2.13 16.52
CA GLY A 137 -11.74 -0.68 16.66
C GLY A 137 -12.46 -0.24 17.93
N GLY A 138 -12.27 1.02 18.31
CA GLY A 138 -12.96 1.66 19.41
C GLY A 138 -14.48 1.62 19.23
N LEU A 139 -15.22 1.62 20.35
CA LEU A 139 -16.65 1.36 20.35
C LEU A 139 -17.46 2.34 19.48
N LEU A 140 -17.08 3.62 19.49
CA LEU A 140 -17.79 4.66 18.74
C LEU A 140 -17.10 4.97 17.41
N ILE A 141 -15.80 5.29 17.44
CA ILE A 141 -15.02 5.63 16.26
C ILE A 141 -13.73 4.83 16.29
N GLY A 142 -13.49 4.06 15.24
CA GLY A 142 -12.26 3.31 15.10
C GLY A 142 -12.33 2.28 14.00
N ASN A 143 -11.30 2.24 13.18
CA ASN A 143 -11.10 1.15 12.23
C ASN A 143 -10.67 -0.11 12.99
N GLY A 144 -11.01 -1.28 12.46
CA GLY A 144 -10.43 -2.53 12.95
C GLY A 144 -8.97 -2.66 12.55
N GLY A 145 -8.19 -3.35 13.37
CA GLY A 145 -6.79 -3.66 13.08
C GLY A 145 -6.67 -4.72 11.99
N ALA A 146 -5.63 -4.63 11.16
CA ALA A 146 -5.33 -5.65 10.17
C ALA A 146 -4.82 -6.94 10.85
N GLY A 147 -5.11 -8.09 10.27
CA GLY A 147 -4.55 -9.36 10.71
C GLY A 147 -3.09 -9.51 10.32
N GLY A 148 -2.30 -10.13 11.19
CA GLY A 148 -0.89 -10.38 10.93
C GLY A 148 -0.66 -11.50 9.92
N GLY A 149 0.40 -11.37 9.12
CA GLY A 149 0.78 -12.41 8.15
C GLY A 149 1.20 -13.73 8.82
N GLY A 150 0.85 -14.86 8.22
CA GLY A 150 1.12 -16.19 8.78
C GLY A 150 2.61 -16.49 8.97
N THR A 151 2.92 -17.32 9.97
CA THR A 151 4.26 -17.73 10.37
C THR A 151 4.44 -19.25 10.29
N ALA A 152 5.65 -19.76 10.59
CA ALA A 152 5.86 -21.22 10.62
C ALA A 152 5.04 -21.92 11.71
N ALA A 153 4.85 -21.26 12.86
CA ALA A 153 4.07 -21.80 13.98
C ALA A 153 2.55 -21.58 13.80
N HIS A 154 2.16 -20.51 13.09
CA HIS A 154 0.78 -20.21 12.76
C HIS A 154 0.66 -19.90 11.26
N PRO A 155 0.56 -20.93 10.38
CA PRO A 155 0.65 -20.74 8.94
C PRO A 155 -0.50 -19.95 8.32
N ALA A 156 -1.69 -19.98 8.93
CA ALA A 156 -2.80 -19.16 8.48
C ALA A 156 -2.51 -17.66 8.71
N GLY A 157 -3.09 -16.81 7.87
CA GLY A 157 -3.11 -15.38 8.13
C GLY A 157 -4.09 -15.06 9.25
N GLY A 158 -3.74 -14.12 10.11
CA GLY A 158 -4.68 -13.61 11.12
C GLY A 158 -5.83 -12.87 10.47
N ASN A 159 -7.00 -12.89 11.08
CA ASN A 159 -8.15 -12.13 10.61
C ASN A 159 -7.95 -10.64 10.86
N GLY A 160 -8.44 -9.82 9.94
CA GLY A 160 -8.71 -8.42 10.22
C GLY A 160 -9.93 -8.31 11.12
N ASP A 161 -9.94 -7.31 11.97
CA ASP A 161 -10.96 -7.20 13.01
C ASP A 161 -12.03 -6.15 12.69
N ALA A 162 -13.16 -6.20 13.39
CA ALA A 162 -14.27 -5.29 13.14
C ALA A 162 -13.99 -3.85 13.60
N ALA A 163 -14.57 -2.88 12.89
CA ALA A 163 -14.62 -1.48 13.32
C ALA A 163 -15.63 -1.25 14.46
N GLY A 164 -15.70 0.01 14.92
CA GLY A 164 -16.68 0.50 15.90
C GLY A 164 -18.08 0.74 15.34
N LEU A 165 -18.79 1.72 15.92
CA LEU A 165 -20.03 2.26 15.32
C LEU A 165 -19.75 2.90 13.95
N PHE A 166 -18.62 3.60 13.86
CA PHE A 166 -18.07 4.19 12.64
C PHE A 166 -16.61 3.76 12.44
N GLY A 167 -16.26 3.38 11.21
CA GLY A 167 -14.90 3.01 10.84
C GLY A 167 -14.87 1.89 9.81
N ASN A 168 -13.72 1.59 9.25
CA ASN A 168 -13.55 0.50 8.28
C ASN A 168 -13.01 -0.75 8.97
N GLY A 169 -13.43 -1.92 8.52
CA GLY A 169 -12.91 -3.19 9.00
C GLY A 169 -11.44 -3.38 8.63
N GLY A 170 -10.71 -4.11 9.47
CA GLY A 170 -9.31 -4.44 9.24
C GLY A 170 -9.15 -5.43 8.09
N ALA A 171 -8.06 -5.34 7.33
CA ALA A 171 -7.75 -6.32 6.30
C ALA A 171 -7.30 -7.65 6.93
N GLY A 172 -7.65 -8.77 6.32
CA GLY A 172 -7.13 -10.09 6.67
C GLY A 172 -5.66 -10.23 6.29
N GLY A 173 -4.89 -10.86 7.18
CA GLY A 173 -3.47 -11.16 6.96
C GLY A 173 -3.28 -12.22 5.88
N PRO A 174 -2.22 -12.15 5.08
CA PRO A 174 -1.88 -13.23 4.16
C PRO A 174 -1.43 -14.47 4.92
N ALA A 175 -1.72 -15.65 4.40
CA ALA A 175 -1.13 -16.89 4.89
C ALA A 175 0.38 -16.92 4.65
N LYS A 176 1.07 -17.80 5.37
CA LYS A 176 2.48 -18.08 5.16
C LYS A 176 2.70 -18.63 3.74
N PRO A 177 3.73 -18.16 3.01
CA PRO A 177 4.18 -18.82 1.80
C PRO A 177 4.78 -20.21 2.09
N SER A 178 4.61 -21.14 1.16
CA SER A 178 5.14 -22.51 1.24
C SER A 178 4.59 -23.31 2.42
N SER A 179 3.31 -23.13 2.73
CA SER A 179 2.56 -23.96 3.68
C SER A 179 1.28 -24.47 3.05
N ASN A 180 1.11 -25.79 3.08
CA ASN A 180 -0.06 -26.46 2.53
C ASN A 180 -1.31 -26.08 3.33
N GLN A 181 -2.42 -25.84 2.62
CA GLN A 181 -3.75 -25.57 3.20
C GLN A 181 -3.84 -24.36 4.15
N ALA A 182 -2.83 -23.50 4.20
CA ALA A 182 -2.85 -22.34 5.09
C ALA A 182 -3.76 -21.24 4.54
N ALA A 183 -4.90 -21.01 5.18
CA ALA A 183 -5.86 -20.01 4.73
C ALA A 183 -5.35 -18.57 4.95
N GLY A 184 -5.71 -17.66 4.05
CA GLY A 184 -5.62 -16.24 4.33
C GLY A 184 -6.66 -15.83 5.36
N GLY A 185 -6.36 -14.81 6.17
CA GLY A 185 -7.28 -14.32 7.19
C GLY A 185 -8.48 -13.62 6.56
N ASN A 186 -9.64 -13.66 7.21
CA ASN A 186 -10.81 -12.93 6.74
C ASN A 186 -10.63 -11.42 6.99
N GLY A 187 -11.27 -10.60 6.17
CA GLY A 187 -11.40 -9.17 6.44
C GLY A 187 -12.46 -8.90 7.52
N GLY A 188 -12.23 -7.88 8.32
CA GLY A 188 -13.14 -7.45 9.37
C GLY A 188 -14.34 -6.67 8.83
N ALA A 189 -15.44 -6.65 9.58
CA ALA A 189 -16.61 -5.86 9.20
C ALA A 189 -16.34 -4.34 9.36
N GLY A 190 -16.91 -3.55 8.45
CA GLY A 190 -17.04 -2.12 8.58
C GLY A 190 -17.89 -1.72 9.79
N GLY A 191 -17.91 -0.43 10.08
CA GLY A 191 -18.57 0.11 11.27
C GLY A 191 -20.06 -0.15 11.21
N LEU A 192 -20.68 -0.39 12.37
CA LEU A 192 -22.08 -0.82 12.44
C LEU A 192 -23.03 0.09 11.64
N LEU A 193 -22.79 1.40 11.61
CA LEU A 193 -23.62 2.37 10.89
C LEU A 193 -22.98 2.77 9.56
N PHE A 194 -21.70 3.13 9.61
CA PHE A 194 -20.93 3.54 8.42
C PHE A 194 -19.54 2.92 8.42
N GLY A 195 -19.15 2.48 7.23
CA GLY A 195 -17.78 2.12 6.90
C GLY A 195 -17.68 0.84 6.08
N ASN A 196 -16.54 0.68 5.44
CA ASN A 196 -16.30 -0.41 4.50
C ASN A 196 -15.78 -1.65 5.23
N GLY A 197 -16.08 -2.83 4.68
CA GLY A 197 -15.45 -4.07 5.10
C GLY A 197 -13.97 -4.13 4.70
N GLY A 198 -13.17 -4.87 5.47
CA GLY A 198 -11.77 -5.12 5.16
C GLY A 198 -11.62 -6.19 4.08
N ALA A 199 -10.55 -6.14 3.29
CA ALA A 199 -10.24 -7.18 2.31
C ALA A 199 -9.84 -8.50 3.00
N GLY A 200 -10.12 -9.64 2.37
CA GLY A 200 -9.60 -10.94 2.80
C GLY A 200 -8.14 -11.15 2.38
N GLY A 201 -7.40 -11.88 3.19
CA GLY A 201 -5.99 -12.21 2.95
C GLY A 201 -5.81 -13.34 1.94
N THR A 202 -4.64 -13.40 1.31
CA THR A 202 -4.32 -14.46 0.33
C THR A 202 -4.01 -15.80 1.00
N GLY A 203 -4.46 -16.90 0.40
CA GLY A 203 -4.11 -18.26 0.82
C GLY A 203 -2.66 -18.63 0.53
N GLY A 204 -2.12 -19.56 1.31
CA GLY A 204 -0.71 -19.96 1.27
C GLY A 204 -0.43 -20.93 0.14
N SER A 205 0.71 -20.77 -0.54
CA SER A 205 1.13 -21.72 -1.57
C SER A 205 1.63 -23.03 -0.95
N GLY A 206 1.13 -24.18 -1.38
CA GLY A 206 1.56 -25.51 -0.96
C GLY A 206 2.32 -26.24 -2.06
N LEU A 207 3.64 -26.25 -2.01
CA LEU A 207 4.47 -27.19 -2.77
C LEU A 207 4.91 -28.30 -1.81
N GLY A 208 4.12 -29.36 -1.70
CA GLY A 208 4.63 -30.63 -1.16
C GLY A 208 5.84 -31.05 -2.00
N GLY A 209 6.96 -31.37 -1.36
CA GLY A 209 8.25 -31.60 -2.02
C GLY A 209 8.15 -32.50 -3.26
N VAL A 210 8.55 -31.97 -4.41
CA VAL A 210 8.67 -32.71 -5.66
C VAL A 210 9.94 -33.58 -5.57
N GLY A 211 9.88 -34.69 -4.82
CA GLY A 211 11.11 -35.47 -4.58
C GLY A 211 11.02 -36.76 -3.78
N GLY A 212 9.83 -37.32 -3.50
CA GLY A 212 9.76 -38.59 -2.79
C GLY A 212 8.52 -39.38 -3.15
N ASN A 213 8.71 -40.62 -3.60
CA ASN A 213 7.69 -41.67 -3.63
C ASN A 213 7.02 -41.75 -2.24
N GLY A 214 5.87 -41.11 -2.08
CA GLY A 214 5.14 -41.02 -0.82
C GLY A 214 3.65 -40.94 -1.09
N THR A 215 2.97 -42.01 -0.74
CA THR A 215 1.53 -42.24 -0.86
C THR A 215 0.70 -41.16 -0.15
N GLY A 216 -0.18 -40.47 -0.88
CA GLY A 216 -1.56 -40.23 -0.42
C GLY A 216 -1.92 -39.00 0.43
N THR A 217 -1.33 -37.82 0.21
CA THR A 217 -2.00 -36.57 0.66
C THR A 217 -2.00 -35.54 -0.46
N THR A 218 -3.17 -35.28 -1.04
CA THR A 218 -3.44 -34.19 -1.98
C THR A 218 -3.18 -32.86 -1.26
N THR A 219 -2.01 -32.24 -1.45
CA THR A 219 -1.74 -30.97 -0.78
C THR A 219 -2.41 -29.84 -1.55
N THR A 220 -3.57 -29.40 -1.08
CA THR A 220 -4.28 -28.25 -1.64
C THR A 220 -3.59 -26.94 -1.22
N GLY A 221 -3.52 -25.97 -2.12
CA GLY A 221 -3.20 -24.59 -1.78
C GLY A 221 -4.16 -24.05 -0.72
N GLY A 222 -3.71 -23.10 0.09
CA GLY A 222 -4.56 -22.47 1.09
C GLY A 222 -5.73 -21.69 0.47
N THR A 223 -6.87 -21.61 1.14
CA THR A 223 -7.98 -20.78 0.67
C THR A 223 -7.69 -19.30 0.90
N GLY A 224 -8.18 -18.43 0.03
CA GLY A 224 -8.26 -17.00 0.30
C GLY A 224 -9.26 -16.69 1.40
N GLY A 225 -9.00 -15.63 2.17
CA GLY A 225 -9.91 -15.13 3.19
C GLY A 225 -11.13 -14.43 2.59
N ILE A 226 -12.25 -14.47 3.29
CA ILE A 226 -13.48 -13.79 2.88
C ILE A 226 -13.33 -12.28 3.15
N GLY A 227 -13.83 -11.43 2.27
CA GLY A 227 -13.91 -10.00 2.51
C GLY A 227 -14.99 -9.62 3.53
N GLY A 228 -14.73 -8.61 4.35
CA GLY A 228 -15.65 -8.14 5.38
C GLY A 228 -16.88 -7.43 4.81
N HIS A 229 -17.95 -7.36 5.58
CA HIS A 229 -19.18 -6.66 5.19
C HIS A 229 -19.10 -5.15 5.46
N GLY A 230 -19.81 -4.35 4.65
CA GLY A 230 -20.00 -2.91 4.90
C GLY A 230 -21.01 -2.59 6.01
N GLY A 231 -21.01 -1.34 6.46
CA GLY A 231 -21.89 -0.83 7.53
C GLY A 231 -23.36 -0.68 7.13
N PHE A 232 -24.27 -0.62 8.11
CA PHE A 232 -25.72 -0.69 7.87
C PHE A 232 -26.24 0.38 6.88
N PHE A 233 -25.96 1.65 7.12
CA PHE A 233 -26.50 2.72 6.29
C PHE A 233 -25.72 2.90 5.00
N ASN A 234 -24.40 2.89 5.11
CA ASN A 234 -23.52 2.95 3.95
C ASN A 234 -22.16 2.31 4.24
N GLY A 235 -21.68 1.54 3.28
CA GLY A 235 -20.32 1.00 3.26
C GLY A 235 -20.18 -0.08 2.21
N ASN A 236 -19.05 -0.15 1.53
CA ASN A 236 -18.79 -1.25 0.62
C ASN A 236 -18.34 -2.49 1.40
N GLY A 237 -18.47 -3.66 0.78
CA GLY A 237 -17.78 -4.85 1.25
C GLY A 237 -16.26 -4.72 1.14
N GLY A 238 -15.54 -5.76 1.53
CA GLY A 238 -14.13 -5.94 1.19
C GLY A 238 -13.96 -6.99 0.09
N THR A 239 -12.90 -6.90 -0.71
CA THR A 239 -12.61 -7.93 -1.71
C THR A 239 -12.25 -9.27 -1.06
N GLY A 240 -12.60 -10.37 -1.70
CA GLY A 240 -12.15 -11.70 -1.31
C GLY A 240 -10.67 -11.94 -1.63
N GLY A 241 -9.98 -12.69 -0.79
CA GLY A 241 -8.57 -13.04 -0.97
C GLY A 241 -8.36 -14.10 -2.05
N ALA A 242 -7.23 -14.06 -2.75
CA ALA A 242 -6.87 -15.09 -3.72
C ALA A 242 -6.56 -16.44 -3.03
N GLY A 243 -6.89 -17.55 -3.69
CA GLY A 243 -6.47 -18.88 -3.30
C GLY A 243 -4.98 -19.13 -3.58
N GLY A 244 -4.37 -19.95 -2.74
CA GLY A 244 -2.96 -20.33 -2.83
C GLY A 244 -2.69 -21.35 -3.93
N PHE A 245 -1.48 -21.33 -4.47
CA PHE A 245 -0.99 -22.35 -5.41
C PHE A 245 -0.88 -23.72 -4.71
N GLY A 246 -1.09 -24.84 -5.41
CA GLY A 246 -0.69 -26.16 -4.92
C GLY A 246 -0.94 -27.28 -5.93
N PRO A 247 -0.64 -28.55 -5.61
CA PRO A 247 -1.05 -29.70 -6.42
C PRO A 247 -2.52 -29.67 -6.83
N THR A 248 -3.40 -29.42 -5.86
CA THR A 248 -4.72 -28.83 -6.10
C THR A 248 -4.65 -27.34 -5.77
N GLY A 249 -5.20 -26.47 -6.61
CA GLY A 249 -5.26 -25.04 -6.31
C GLY A 249 -6.19 -24.74 -5.13
N GLY A 250 -5.83 -23.77 -4.29
CA GLY A 250 -6.68 -23.29 -3.20
C GLY A 250 -7.84 -22.46 -3.71
N ALA A 251 -9.00 -22.50 -3.04
CA ALA A 251 -10.13 -21.68 -3.44
C ALA A 251 -9.91 -20.19 -3.15
N GLY A 252 -10.43 -19.29 -3.98
CA GLY A 252 -10.55 -17.86 -3.67
C GLY A 252 -11.60 -17.61 -2.59
N GLY A 253 -11.39 -16.59 -1.77
CA GLY A 253 -12.36 -16.15 -0.77
C GLY A 253 -13.50 -15.35 -1.38
N ALA A 254 -14.70 -15.42 -0.82
CA ALA A 254 -15.82 -14.61 -1.29
C ALA A 254 -15.58 -13.11 -1.03
N GLY A 255 -16.12 -12.27 -1.91
CA GLY A 255 -16.22 -10.85 -1.68
C GLY A 255 -17.24 -10.53 -0.59
N GLY A 256 -16.99 -9.45 0.13
CA GLY A 256 -17.85 -8.96 1.19
C GLY A 256 -19.09 -8.28 0.61
N ALA A 257 -20.22 -8.48 1.29
CA ALA A 257 -21.44 -7.76 0.96
C ALA A 257 -21.31 -6.26 1.30
N GLY A 258 -21.95 -5.41 0.50
CA GLY A 258 -22.15 -4.01 0.80
C GLY A 258 -23.04 -3.79 2.02
N GLY A 259 -23.15 -2.53 2.43
CA GLY A 259 -23.96 -2.09 3.54
C GLY A 259 -25.43 -2.39 3.32
N THR A 260 -26.15 -2.76 4.38
CA THR A 260 -27.51 -3.31 4.26
C THR A 260 -28.49 -2.39 3.52
N LEU A 261 -28.38 -1.07 3.72
CA LEU A 261 -29.21 -0.08 3.04
C LEU A 261 -28.59 0.36 1.71
N SER A 262 -27.30 0.72 1.74
CA SER A 262 -26.57 1.16 0.55
C SER A 262 -25.11 0.78 0.67
N GLY A 263 -24.50 0.47 -0.47
CA GLY A 263 -23.10 0.07 -0.53
C GLY A 263 -22.91 -1.01 -1.56
N SER A 264 -21.73 -1.01 -2.17
CA SER A 264 -21.41 -2.01 -3.17
C SER A 264 -20.91 -3.29 -2.53
N GLY A 265 -21.33 -4.43 -3.06
CA GLY A 265 -20.63 -5.67 -2.82
C GLY A 265 -19.33 -5.68 -3.61
N GLU A 266 -18.31 -6.37 -3.09
CA GLU A 266 -16.98 -6.36 -3.72
C GLU A 266 -16.61 -7.72 -4.33
N ASP A 267 -15.59 -7.73 -5.16
CA ASP A 267 -15.23 -8.90 -5.97
C ASP A 267 -14.80 -10.11 -5.13
N GLY A 268 -15.15 -11.30 -5.64
CA GLY A 268 -14.63 -12.57 -5.15
C GLY A 268 -13.17 -12.78 -5.56
N GLY A 269 -12.42 -13.45 -4.70
CA GLY A 269 -11.03 -13.80 -4.94
C GLY A 269 -10.86 -14.84 -6.05
N ILE A 270 -9.74 -14.78 -6.76
CA ILE A 270 -9.40 -15.79 -7.78
C ILE A 270 -9.01 -17.11 -7.12
N GLY A 271 -9.31 -18.23 -7.81
CA GLY A 271 -8.80 -19.53 -7.43
C GLY A 271 -7.30 -19.69 -7.70
N GLY A 272 -6.61 -20.46 -6.87
CA GLY A 272 -5.20 -20.75 -7.00
C GLY A 272 -4.88 -21.75 -8.10
N TYR A 273 -3.65 -21.74 -8.60
CA TYR A 273 -3.20 -22.68 -9.63
C TYR A 273 -3.01 -24.10 -9.07
N GLY A 274 -3.49 -25.10 -9.83
CA GLY A 274 -3.29 -26.54 -9.61
C GLY A 274 -2.12 -27.10 -10.42
N ALA A 275 -1.09 -27.62 -9.77
CA ALA A 275 0.13 -28.13 -10.41
C ALA A 275 0.20 -29.65 -10.55
N GLY A 276 -0.53 -30.38 -9.70
CA GLY A 276 -0.42 -31.83 -9.52
C GLY A 276 -1.34 -32.64 -10.42
N GLY A 277 -2.20 -31.95 -11.19
CA GLY A 277 -3.23 -32.57 -11.99
C GLY A 277 -4.52 -32.87 -11.25
N ASP A 278 -4.64 -32.46 -9.98
CA ASP A 278 -5.80 -32.63 -9.10
C ASP A 278 -6.79 -31.44 -9.15
N GLY A 279 -6.71 -30.61 -10.21
CA GLY A 279 -7.61 -29.50 -10.48
C GLY A 279 -7.15 -28.13 -10.00
N GLY A 280 -7.63 -27.09 -10.68
CA GLY A 280 -7.42 -25.69 -10.28
C GLY A 280 -8.36 -25.28 -9.15
N GLY A 281 -7.95 -24.29 -8.37
CA GLY A 281 -8.73 -23.81 -7.24
C GLY A 281 -10.04 -23.17 -7.66
N ALA A 282 -11.11 -23.38 -6.91
CA ALA A 282 -12.38 -22.71 -7.17
C ALA A 282 -12.29 -21.20 -6.90
N ARG A 283 -13.20 -20.44 -7.50
CA ARG A 283 -13.41 -19.00 -7.23
C ARG A 283 -13.83 -18.65 -5.80
N GLY A 284 -13.79 -17.35 -5.51
CA GLY A 284 -14.72 -16.68 -4.61
C GLY A 284 -15.96 -16.16 -5.36
N ALA A 285 -17.13 -16.20 -4.73
CA ALA A 285 -18.30 -15.47 -5.23
C ALA A 285 -18.12 -13.96 -5.01
N GLY A 286 -18.71 -13.14 -5.88
CA GLY A 286 -18.82 -11.70 -5.65
C GLY A 286 -19.79 -11.37 -4.52
N GLY A 287 -19.57 -10.24 -3.85
CA GLY A 287 -20.42 -9.75 -2.79
C GLY A 287 -21.71 -9.15 -3.33
N ASP A 288 -22.81 -9.37 -2.61
CA ASP A 288 -24.07 -8.70 -2.89
C ASP A 288 -24.02 -7.22 -2.46
N ALA A 289 -24.75 -6.36 -3.17
CA ALA A 289 -24.91 -4.97 -2.81
C ALA A 289 -25.96 -4.76 -1.71
N GLY A 290 -26.05 -3.52 -1.22
CA GLY A 290 -27.09 -3.06 -0.31
C GLY A 290 -28.48 -3.00 -0.94
N LEU A 291 -29.52 -2.76 -0.14
CA LEU A 291 -30.90 -2.82 -0.61
C LEU A 291 -31.27 -1.74 -1.65
N LEU A 292 -30.85 -0.48 -1.47
CA LEU A 292 -31.36 0.66 -2.24
C LEU A 292 -30.44 1.03 -3.40
N ILE A 293 -29.16 1.25 -3.12
CA ILE A 293 -28.18 1.71 -4.10
C ILE A 293 -26.86 1.00 -3.85
N GLY A 294 -26.31 0.40 -4.90
CA GLY A 294 -25.01 -0.26 -4.86
C GLY A 294 -24.86 -1.26 -6.01
N ASP A 295 -23.65 -1.28 -6.57
CA ASP A 295 -23.26 -2.31 -7.52
C ASP A 295 -22.82 -3.56 -6.76
N SER A 296 -22.84 -4.70 -7.42
CA SER A 296 -22.40 -5.95 -6.82
C SER A 296 -21.06 -6.40 -7.36
N GLY A 297 -20.37 -7.22 -6.57
CA GLY A 297 -19.05 -7.70 -6.90
C GLY A 297 -19.10 -8.75 -8.01
N ALA A 298 -18.08 -8.76 -8.87
CA ALA A 298 -17.87 -9.84 -9.80
C ALA A 298 -17.43 -11.12 -9.06
N GLY A 299 -17.76 -12.27 -9.65
CA GLY A 299 -17.21 -13.54 -9.22
C GLY A 299 -15.73 -13.67 -9.61
N GLY A 300 -14.90 -14.24 -8.74
CA GLY A 300 -13.49 -14.48 -9.03
C GLY A 300 -13.29 -15.54 -10.12
N SER A 301 -12.23 -15.46 -10.91
CA SER A 301 -11.94 -16.52 -11.89
C SER A 301 -11.51 -17.82 -11.21
N GLY A 302 -11.81 -18.95 -11.83
CA GLY A 302 -11.28 -20.25 -11.45
C GLY A 302 -9.76 -20.32 -11.67
N GLY A 303 -9.07 -21.07 -10.83
CA GLY A 303 -7.63 -21.28 -10.92
C GLY A 303 -7.27 -22.18 -12.11
N PRO A 304 -6.14 -21.95 -12.79
CA PRO A 304 -5.71 -22.85 -13.86
C PRO A 304 -5.27 -24.22 -13.31
N ASN A 305 -5.26 -25.26 -14.15
CA ASN A 305 -4.67 -26.57 -13.84
C ASN A 305 -3.63 -26.98 -14.90
N GLY A 306 -2.44 -27.38 -14.44
CA GLY A 306 -1.36 -27.86 -15.28
C GLY A 306 -1.37 -29.37 -15.58
N GLY A 307 -2.29 -30.14 -14.98
CA GLY A 307 -2.42 -31.58 -15.25
C GLY A 307 -3.78 -31.97 -15.83
N THR A 308 -4.17 -33.24 -15.68
CA THR A 308 -5.26 -33.85 -16.46
C THR A 308 -6.68 -33.50 -16.00
N ASP A 309 -6.85 -32.97 -14.79
CA ASP A 309 -8.18 -32.53 -14.32
C ASP A 309 -8.61 -31.17 -14.92
N PRO A 310 -9.89 -30.80 -14.78
CA PRO A 310 -10.35 -29.50 -15.21
C PRO A 310 -9.65 -28.35 -14.47
N GLY A 311 -9.63 -27.17 -15.10
CA GLY A 311 -9.39 -25.94 -14.35
C GLY A 311 -10.50 -25.66 -13.34
N GLY A 312 -10.21 -24.80 -12.37
CA GLY A 312 -11.16 -24.41 -11.33
C GLY A 312 -12.40 -23.74 -11.90
N THR A 313 -13.53 -23.82 -11.22
CA THR A 313 -14.76 -23.15 -11.68
C THR A 313 -14.74 -21.65 -11.37
N GLY A 314 -15.36 -20.80 -12.20
CA GLY A 314 -15.36 -19.33 -12.14
C GLY A 314 -16.60 -18.69 -11.51
N GLY A 315 -16.44 -17.63 -10.71
CA GLY A 315 -17.34 -17.09 -9.67
C GLY A 315 -18.76 -16.74 -10.09
N ASN A 316 -19.73 -16.92 -9.20
CA ASN A 316 -20.99 -16.21 -9.41
C ASN A 316 -20.76 -14.74 -9.06
N GLY A 317 -21.24 -13.82 -9.90
CA GLY A 317 -21.37 -12.43 -9.51
C GLY A 317 -22.41 -12.26 -8.41
N GLY A 318 -22.22 -11.23 -7.60
CA GLY A 318 -23.19 -10.83 -6.58
C GLY A 318 -24.42 -10.17 -7.21
N ARG A 319 -25.46 -10.02 -6.41
CA ARG A 319 -26.70 -9.33 -6.78
C ARG A 319 -26.60 -7.85 -6.47
N ALA A 320 -26.95 -7.01 -7.43
CA ALA A 320 -26.99 -5.57 -7.23
C ALA A 320 -28.08 -5.14 -6.26
N ALA A 321 -28.12 -3.84 -5.95
CA ALA A 321 -29.19 -3.29 -5.14
C ALA A 321 -30.54 -3.41 -5.84
N LEU A 322 -31.60 -3.51 -5.04
CA LEU A 322 -32.96 -3.70 -5.56
C LEU A 322 -33.37 -2.57 -6.51
N LEU A 323 -33.01 -1.32 -6.22
CA LEU A 323 -33.44 -0.17 -7.00
C LEU A 323 -32.42 0.28 -8.04
N ILE A 324 -31.21 0.67 -7.61
CA ILE A 324 -30.15 1.21 -8.49
C ILE A 324 -28.84 0.44 -8.29
N GLY A 325 -28.41 -0.29 -9.32
CA GLY A 325 -27.10 -0.96 -9.32
C GLY A 325 -26.92 -1.97 -10.44
N PHE A 326 -25.68 -2.24 -10.81
CA PHE A 326 -25.29 -3.24 -11.79
C PHE A 326 -24.98 -4.60 -11.15
N GLY A 327 -25.49 -5.66 -11.77
CA GLY A 327 -25.23 -7.03 -11.37
C GLY A 327 -23.78 -7.42 -11.62
N GLY A 328 -23.19 -8.16 -10.71
CA GLY A 328 -21.79 -8.58 -10.81
C GLY A 328 -21.62 -9.58 -11.95
N ASN A 329 -20.54 -9.46 -12.70
CA ASN A 329 -20.23 -10.46 -13.73
C ASN A 329 -19.87 -11.81 -13.09
N GLY A 330 -20.22 -12.90 -13.77
CA GLY A 330 -19.68 -14.21 -13.47
C GLY A 330 -18.20 -14.28 -13.82
N GLY A 331 -17.40 -14.90 -12.95
CA GLY A 331 -16.00 -15.17 -13.18
C GLY A 331 -15.82 -16.31 -14.19
N ASN A 332 -14.74 -16.25 -14.96
CA ASN A 332 -14.40 -17.26 -15.96
C ASN A 332 -13.90 -18.55 -15.30
N GLY A 333 -14.13 -19.67 -15.96
CA GLY A 333 -13.49 -20.95 -15.66
C GLY A 333 -11.98 -20.85 -15.78
N GLY A 334 -11.29 -21.66 -14.99
CA GLY A 334 -9.86 -21.84 -15.07
C GLY A 334 -9.49 -22.68 -16.29
N VAL A 335 -8.37 -22.37 -16.93
CA VAL A 335 -7.84 -23.17 -18.04
C VAL A 335 -7.28 -24.48 -17.48
N GLY A 336 -7.71 -25.62 -18.00
CA GLY A 336 -7.13 -26.94 -17.72
C GLY A 336 -6.60 -27.60 -19.00
N THR A 337 -5.65 -28.52 -18.87
CA THR A 337 -5.01 -29.16 -20.04
C THR A 337 -5.94 -30.16 -20.76
N ALA A 338 -6.90 -30.75 -20.05
CA ALA A 338 -7.87 -31.68 -20.62
C ALA A 338 -9.25 -31.03 -20.85
N THR A 339 -9.74 -30.25 -19.89
CA THR A 339 -11.01 -29.51 -19.98
C THR A 339 -10.91 -28.20 -19.19
N THR A 340 -11.58 -27.15 -19.65
CA THR A 340 -11.64 -25.90 -18.90
C THR A 340 -12.73 -25.95 -17.82
N GLY A 341 -12.57 -25.16 -16.77
CA GLY A 341 -13.56 -25.05 -15.71
C GLY A 341 -14.84 -24.39 -16.22
N THR A 342 -15.96 -24.61 -15.55
CA THR A 342 -17.19 -23.89 -15.91
C THR A 342 -17.11 -22.43 -15.45
N GLY A 343 -17.52 -21.49 -16.29
CA GLY A 343 -17.79 -20.11 -15.89
C GLY A 343 -18.93 -20.00 -14.87
N GLY A 344 -19.01 -18.87 -14.20
CA GLY A 344 -20.05 -18.60 -13.21
C GLY A 344 -21.20 -17.78 -13.75
N GLN A 345 -22.28 -17.75 -12.99
CA GLN A 345 -23.44 -16.95 -13.39
C GLN A 345 -23.19 -15.47 -13.09
N GLY A 346 -23.69 -14.60 -13.96
CA GLY A 346 -23.82 -13.18 -13.61
C GLY A 346 -24.92 -12.98 -12.57
N GLY A 347 -24.83 -11.90 -11.81
CA GLY A 347 -25.84 -11.53 -10.82
C GLY A 347 -26.90 -10.59 -11.39
N ASP A 348 -28.00 -10.47 -10.66
CA ASP A 348 -29.13 -9.63 -11.05
C ASP A 348 -28.79 -8.13 -10.92
N GLY A 349 -29.29 -7.31 -11.84
CA GLY A 349 -29.23 -5.84 -11.75
C GLY A 349 -30.44 -5.24 -11.04
N GLY A 350 -30.37 -3.94 -10.72
CA GLY A 350 -31.44 -3.19 -10.08
C GLY A 350 -32.70 -3.04 -10.96
N GLN A 351 -33.87 -2.98 -10.31
CA GLN A 351 -35.17 -2.93 -10.96
C GLN A 351 -35.47 -1.59 -11.66
N LEU A 352 -34.89 -0.47 -11.19
CA LEU A 352 -35.12 0.85 -11.77
C LEU A 352 -33.97 1.24 -12.72
N ILE A 353 -32.73 1.13 -12.24
CA ILE A 353 -31.52 1.37 -13.04
C ILE A 353 -30.53 0.26 -12.74
N GLY A 354 -30.15 -0.50 -13.77
CA GLY A 354 -29.22 -1.61 -13.62
C GLY A 354 -29.36 -2.59 -14.78
N VAL A 355 -28.28 -3.31 -15.08
CA VAL A 355 -28.32 -4.49 -15.94
C VAL A 355 -27.75 -5.69 -15.20
N PRO A 356 -28.24 -6.91 -15.46
CA PRO A 356 -27.60 -8.12 -14.96
C PRO A 356 -26.16 -8.23 -15.43
N GLY A 357 -25.34 -8.88 -14.62
CA GLY A 357 -23.98 -9.23 -15.01
C GLY A 357 -23.96 -10.32 -16.09
N ASN A 358 -22.90 -10.33 -16.88
CA ASN A 358 -22.69 -11.37 -17.87
C ASN A 358 -22.22 -12.66 -17.20
N PRO A 359 -22.63 -13.85 -17.69
CA PRO A 359 -22.01 -15.11 -17.30
C PRO A 359 -20.53 -15.13 -17.65
N GLY A 360 -19.75 -15.82 -16.82
CA GLY A 360 -18.35 -16.09 -17.09
C GLY A 360 -18.18 -17.09 -18.23
N LEU A 361 -17.08 -16.96 -18.95
CA LEU A 361 -16.67 -17.90 -19.98
C LEU A 361 -16.16 -19.20 -19.35
N PRO A 362 -16.29 -20.34 -20.04
CA PRO A 362 -15.59 -21.56 -19.66
C PRO A 362 -14.08 -21.44 -19.88
#